data_AF-A0A537AKV9-F1
#
_entry.id   AF-A0A537AKV9-F1
#
_cell.length_a   1.000
_cell.length_b   1.000
_cell.length_c   1.000
_cell.angle_alpha   90.00
_cell.angle_beta   90.00
_cell.angle_gamma   90.00
#
_symmetry.space_group_name_H-M   'P 1'
#
loop_
_entity.id
_entity.type
_entity.pdbx_description
1 polymer ?
#
loop_
_entity_poly.entity_id
_entity_poly.type
_entity_poly.pdbx_seq_one_letter_code
_entity_poly.pdbx_strand_id
1 'polypeptide(L)'
;MQRLATSLLGLMLAILAMSAAYESRHPGLHWIRAFAEAGAIGALADWYAVTALFRYPLGLPIPHTAIVSRNKDRIGESLGDFVEQNFLTPGNITAKLRQHDAAQALARWLAARRNSLAVASAVADFVPVMLSGLKDEEIRQFFDRTLTPQLLSLNVSRIAGNVLAMLTEGERHQVLLDRALQALERWLVAKQGLIEAKFSEASRYTPRGLDSYVVNKFRQGIVTLLHEVVENPRHELRQQFDQAVRDLIHDLMNSEEYRQKGQALLRKLVEHLQAEKFYRLLWDDVRRRVQADLESESSLIKEHIASALTVLGEALLEEAGVRQKLNEWWLDAIHKVVVRFRHQISGLITDVVKSWDAEEVSRAVELEIGRDLQYIRINGTLVGGTVGLLLHAGMYLAGT
;
A
#
# COMPACT_ATOMS: atom_id res chain seq x y z
N MET A 1 -6.81 28.58 44.28
CA MET A 1 -8.07 27.87 44.58
C MET A 1 -7.97 26.98 45.83
N GLN A 2 -6.98 26.08 45.96
CA GLN A 2 -6.74 25.25 47.18
C GLN A 2 -6.72 26.03 48.51
N ARG A 3 -6.47 27.34 48.45
CA ARG A 3 -6.39 28.27 49.59
C ARG A 3 -7.71 28.49 50.33
N LEU A 4 -8.86 28.33 49.67
CA LEU A 4 -10.16 28.62 50.30
C LEU A 4 -10.53 27.58 51.36
N ALA A 5 -10.50 26.29 51.01
CA ALA A 5 -10.79 25.21 51.95
C ALA A 5 -9.77 25.16 53.10
N THR A 6 -8.48 25.41 52.83
CA THR A 6 -7.46 25.48 53.89
C THR A 6 -7.61 26.72 54.76
N SER A 7 -8.05 27.85 54.20
CA SER A 7 -8.38 29.05 54.99
C SER A 7 -9.60 28.84 55.88
N LEU A 8 -10.60 28.08 55.43
CA LEU A 8 -11.78 27.73 56.21
C LEU A 8 -11.44 26.82 57.40
N LEU A 9 -10.58 25.82 57.18
CA LEU A 9 -10.04 24.98 58.26
C LEU A 9 -9.24 25.83 59.26
N GLY A 10 -8.35 26.72 58.77
CA GLY A 10 -7.59 27.63 59.61
C GLY A 10 -8.49 28.56 60.44
N LEU A 11 -9.58 29.05 59.84
CA LEU A 11 -10.58 29.87 60.51
C LEU A 11 -11.29 29.08 61.61
N MET A 12 -11.74 27.84 61.36
CA MET A 12 -12.38 27.00 62.38
C MET A 12 -11.42 26.70 63.54
N LEU A 13 -10.16 26.41 63.27
CA LEU A 13 -9.15 26.20 64.31
C LEU A 13 -8.87 27.47 65.13
N ALA A 14 -8.86 28.64 64.49
CA ALA A 14 -8.73 29.92 65.18
C ALA A 14 -9.94 30.22 66.07
N ILE A 15 -11.17 29.98 65.58
CA ILE A 15 -12.40 30.11 66.36
C ILE A 15 -12.39 29.13 67.55
N LEU A 16 -11.95 27.89 67.33
CA LEU A 16 -11.81 26.90 68.39
C LEU A 16 -10.82 27.35 69.47
N ALA A 17 -9.61 27.79 69.08
CA ALA A 17 -8.60 28.27 70.01
C ALA A 17 -9.04 29.52 70.79
N MET A 18 -9.68 30.48 70.13
CA MET A 18 -10.23 31.67 70.77
C MET A 18 -11.37 31.33 71.73
N SER A 19 -12.31 30.48 71.30
CA SER A 19 -13.42 30.07 72.17
C SER A 19 -12.94 29.33 73.41
N ALA A 20 -11.94 28.45 73.29
CA ALA A 20 -11.33 27.75 74.42
C ALA A 20 -10.54 28.68 75.38
N ALA A 21 -9.83 29.68 74.85
CA ALA A 21 -9.03 30.60 75.67
C ALA A 21 -9.89 31.60 76.47
N TYR A 22 -11.08 31.97 75.96
CA TYR A 22 -11.96 32.97 76.55
C TYR A 22 -13.20 32.38 77.26
N GLU A 23 -13.32 31.05 77.29
CA GLU A 23 -14.47 30.35 77.88
C GLU A 23 -14.70 30.71 79.35
N SER A 24 -13.62 30.93 80.11
CA SER A 24 -13.69 31.33 81.52
C SER A 24 -14.31 32.71 81.74
N ARG A 25 -14.38 33.57 80.70
CA ARG A 25 -14.92 34.93 80.78
C ARG A 25 -16.31 35.05 80.16
N HIS A 26 -16.67 34.18 79.20
CA HIS A 26 -17.97 34.23 78.53
C HIS A 26 -18.55 32.81 78.38
N PRO A 27 -19.48 32.39 79.26
CA PRO A 27 -20.03 31.04 79.24
C PRO A 27 -20.66 30.68 77.90
N GLY A 28 -21.32 31.61 77.18
CA GLY A 28 -21.98 31.33 75.90
C GLY A 28 -21.07 30.90 74.73
N LEU A 29 -19.75 30.91 74.91
CA LEU A 29 -18.79 30.46 73.91
C LEU A 29 -18.80 28.93 73.69
N HIS A 30 -19.42 28.13 74.57
CA HIS A 30 -19.51 26.68 74.42
C HIS A 30 -20.23 26.24 73.13
N TRP A 31 -21.24 26.98 72.67
CA TRP A 31 -21.91 26.71 71.39
C TRP A 31 -20.99 26.91 70.19
N ILE A 32 -20.28 28.05 70.17
CA ILE A 32 -19.34 28.38 69.09
C ILE A 32 -18.17 27.39 69.10
N ARG A 33 -17.71 27.00 70.29
CA ARG A 33 -16.70 25.95 70.48
C ARG A 33 -17.16 24.62 69.89
N ALA A 34 -18.37 24.16 70.20
CA ALA A 34 -18.91 22.91 69.68
C ALA A 34 -19.06 22.91 68.15
N PHE A 35 -19.50 24.04 67.56
CA PHE A 35 -19.55 24.21 66.11
C PHE A 35 -18.14 24.16 65.49
N ALA A 36 -17.19 24.91 66.07
CA ALA A 36 -15.84 25.01 65.54
C ALA A 36 -15.05 23.70 65.70
N GLU A 37 -15.25 22.97 66.80
CA GLU A 37 -14.64 21.67 67.07
C GLU A 37 -15.14 20.64 66.05
N ALA A 38 -16.45 20.47 65.92
CA ALA A 38 -17.01 19.51 64.98
C ALA A 38 -16.80 19.91 63.52
N GLY A 39 -16.82 21.21 63.20
CA GLY A 39 -16.50 21.74 61.88
C GLY A 39 -15.02 21.53 61.51
N ALA A 40 -14.09 21.74 62.45
CA ALA A 40 -12.67 21.45 62.25
C ALA A 40 -12.40 19.95 62.06
N ILE A 41 -13.07 19.09 62.83
CA ILE A 41 -12.99 17.63 62.66
C ILE A 41 -13.53 17.22 61.28
N GLY A 42 -14.68 17.73 60.86
CA GLY A 42 -15.25 17.46 59.53
C GLY A 42 -14.33 17.91 58.39
N ALA A 43 -13.76 19.12 58.50
CA ALA A 43 -12.80 19.65 57.55
C ALA A 43 -11.50 18.81 57.48
N LEU A 44 -11.00 18.32 58.62
CA LEU A 44 -9.82 17.45 58.69
C LEU A 44 -10.09 16.06 58.11
N ALA A 45 -11.27 15.50 58.37
CA ALA A 45 -11.67 14.20 57.84
C ALA A 45 -11.76 14.23 56.31
N ASP A 46 -12.40 15.25 55.74
CA ASP A 46 -12.49 15.41 54.28
C ASP A 46 -11.14 15.76 53.66
N TRP A 47 -10.30 16.54 54.35
CA TRP A 47 -8.92 16.76 53.90
C TRP A 47 -8.16 15.43 53.81
N TYR A 48 -8.26 14.59 54.84
CA TYR A 48 -7.63 13.28 54.88
C TYR A 48 -8.17 12.38 53.75
N ALA A 49 -9.49 12.26 53.60
CA ALA A 49 -10.11 11.41 52.60
C ALA A 49 -9.72 11.80 51.16
N VAL A 50 -9.79 13.10 50.84
CA VAL A 50 -9.39 13.59 49.51
C VAL A 50 -7.89 13.42 49.30
N THR A 51 -7.06 13.69 50.31
CA THR A 51 -5.61 13.49 50.18
C THR A 51 -5.29 12.01 49.98
N ALA A 52 -5.91 11.12 50.76
CA ALA A 52 -5.76 9.68 50.66
C ALA A 52 -6.25 9.09 49.33
N LEU A 53 -7.16 9.77 48.62
CA LEU A 53 -7.58 9.36 47.28
C LEU A 53 -6.44 9.51 46.26
N PHE A 54 -5.67 10.60 46.33
CA PHE A 54 -4.66 10.95 45.30
C PHE A 54 -3.21 10.72 45.73
N ARG A 55 -2.89 10.86 47.02
CA ARG A 55 -1.51 10.90 47.55
C ARG A 55 -1.42 10.29 48.96
N TYR A 56 -0.20 10.18 49.48
CA TYR A 56 0.05 9.83 50.87
C TYR A 56 -0.17 11.04 51.79
N PRO A 57 -1.10 10.98 52.76
CA PRO A 57 -1.29 12.07 53.71
C PRO A 57 -0.01 12.28 54.53
N LEU A 58 0.44 13.53 54.64
CA LEU A 58 1.70 13.92 55.30
C LEU A 58 2.97 13.22 54.73
N GLY A 59 2.88 12.59 53.56
CA GLY A 59 3.97 11.79 52.98
C GLY A 59 4.18 10.43 53.65
N LEU A 60 3.29 9.99 54.55
CA LEU A 60 3.42 8.72 55.25
C LEU A 60 2.70 7.60 54.48
N PRO A 61 3.34 6.42 54.28
CA PRO A 61 2.76 5.30 53.55
C PRO A 61 1.69 4.56 54.39
N ILE A 62 0.56 5.21 54.60
CA ILE A 62 -0.58 4.65 55.34
C ILE A 62 -1.29 3.62 54.43
N PRO A 63 -1.66 2.43 54.96
CA PRO A 63 -2.45 1.46 54.19
C PRO A 63 -3.73 2.09 53.62
N HIS A 64 -4.13 1.68 52.42
CA HIS A 64 -5.35 2.15 51.73
C HIS A 64 -5.38 3.67 51.41
N THR A 65 -4.21 4.29 51.22
CA THR A 65 -4.08 5.66 50.71
C THR A 65 -3.43 5.67 49.31
N ALA A 66 -3.36 6.83 48.67
CA ALA A 66 -3.03 7.00 47.25
C ALA A 66 -3.84 6.08 46.32
N ILE A 67 -5.15 5.95 46.57
CA ILE A 67 -6.03 4.95 45.93
C ILE A 67 -5.98 5.03 44.39
N VAL A 68 -6.04 6.22 43.80
CA VAL A 68 -6.03 6.41 42.34
C VAL A 68 -4.70 5.98 41.74
N SER A 69 -3.59 6.43 42.33
CA SER A 69 -2.24 6.04 41.90
C SER A 69 -2.03 4.52 42.02
N ARG A 70 -2.43 3.93 43.15
CA ARG A 70 -2.27 2.48 43.42
C ARG A 70 -3.14 1.59 42.54
N ASN A 71 -4.33 2.06 42.13
CA ASN A 71 -5.24 1.31 41.28
C ASN A 71 -5.16 1.70 39.80
N LYS A 72 -4.17 2.50 39.39
CA LYS A 72 -4.01 2.97 38.00
C LYS A 72 -4.11 1.84 36.98
N ASP A 73 -3.41 0.73 37.23
CA ASP A 73 -3.38 -0.40 36.28
C ASP A 73 -4.75 -1.06 36.14
N ARG A 74 -5.48 -1.22 37.26
CA ARG A 74 -6.86 -1.74 37.27
C ARG A 74 -7.84 -0.79 36.58
N ILE A 75 -7.64 0.52 36.74
CA ILE A 75 -8.40 1.55 36.03
C ILE A 75 -8.12 1.44 34.53
N GLY A 76 -6.86 1.23 34.14
CA GLY A 76 -6.47 1.00 32.75
C GLY A 76 -7.13 -0.23 32.14
N GLU A 77 -7.13 -1.36 32.84
CA GLU A 77 -7.83 -2.59 32.42
C GLU A 77 -9.34 -2.34 32.25
N SER A 78 -9.97 -1.72 33.24
CA SER A 78 -11.41 -1.42 33.20
C SER A 78 -11.76 -0.45 32.05
N LEU A 79 -10.87 0.50 31.76
CA LEU A 79 -11.03 1.45 30.64
C LEU A 79 -10.88 0.74 29.29
N GLY A 80 -9.91 -0.16 29.15
CA GLY A 80 -9.75 -1.00 27.97
C GLY A 80 -11.01 -1.81 27.69
N ASP A 81 -11.49 -2.55 28.69
CA ASP A 81 -12.72 -3.35 28.61
C ASP A 81 -13.93 -2.50 28.25
N PHE A 82 -14.06 -1.32 28.86
CA PHE A 82 -15.14 -0.38 28.57
C PHE A 82 -15.11 0.11 27.12
N VAL A 83 -13.93 0.46 26.61
CA VAL A 83 -13.75 0.88 25.22
C VAL A 83 -14.06 -0.27 24.25
N GLU A 84 -13.61 -1.49 24.55
CA GLU A 84 -13.91 -2.67 23.73
C GLU A 84 -15.42 -2.93 23.63
N GLN A 85 -16.11 -2.93 24.77
CA GLN A 85 -17.51 -3.34 24.84
C GLN A 85 -18.48 -2.27 24.33
N ASN A 86 -18.14 -0.99 24.47
CA ASN A 86 -19.07 0.11 24.18
C ASN A 86 -18.71 0.89 22.91
N PHE A 87 -17.43 1.10 22.62
CA PHE A 87 -16.98 1.96 21.52
C PHE A 87 -16.51 1.17 20.29
N LEU A 88 -15.79 0.06 20.49
CA LEU A 88 -15.23 -0.75 19.41
C LEU A 88 -16.18 -1.84 18.90
N THR A 89 -17.49 -1.66 19.10
CA THR A 89 -18.46 -2.62 18.58
C THR A 89 -18.51 -2.52 17.05
N PRO A 90 -18.54 -3.66 16.33
CA PRO A 90 -18.60 -3.63 14.86
C PRO A 90 -19.81 -2.84 14.34
N GLY A 91 -20.93 -2.87 15.06
CA GLY A 91 -22.12 -2.09 14.73
C GLY A 91 -21.90 -0.58 14.83
N ASN A 92 -21.30 -0.09 15.92
CA ASN A 92 -21.06 1.34 16.09
C ASN A 92 -20.07 1.87 15.05
N ILE A 93 -18.99 1.14 14.77
CA ILE A 93 -17.98 1.54 13.78
C ILE A 93 -18.57 1.53 12.36
N THR A 94 -19.26 0.46 11.96
CA THR A 94 -19.85 0.38 10.62
C THR A 94 -20.97 1.41 10.42
N ALA A 95 -21.81 1.65 11.43
CA ALA A 95 -22.85 2.67 11.38
C ALA A 95 -22.26 4.09 11.22
N LYS A 96 -21.15 4.37 11.91
CA LYS A 96 -20.46 5.65 11.80
C LYS A 96 -19.79 5.83 10.43
N LEU A 97 -19.13 4.80 9.93
CA LEU A 97 -18.46 4.84 8.62
C LEU A 97 -19.43 4.89 7.45
N ARG A 98 -20.61 4.27 7.57
CA ARG A 98 -21.67 4.34 6.54
C ARG A 98 -22.16 5.77 6.27
N GLN A 99 -21.97 6.70 7.21
CA GLN A 99 -22.31 8.12 7.03
C GLN A 99 -21.36 8.84 6.05
N HIS A 100 -20.24 8.22 5.69
CA HIS A 100 -19.24 8.79 4.79
C HIS A 100 -19.10 7.94 3.53
N ASP A 101 -19.14 8.59 2.36
CA ASP A 101 -18.87 7.94 1.08
C ASP A 101 -17.35 7.81 0.88
N ALA A 102 -16.78 6.76 1.48
CA ALA A 102 -15.35 6.46 1.42
C ALA A 102 -14.90 6.18 -0.02
N ALA A 103 -15.71 5.48 -0.81
CA ALA A 103 -15.45 5.19 -2.21
C ALA A 103 -15.37 6.48 -3.04
N GLN A 104 -16.28 7.44 -2.83
CA GLN A 104 -16.21 8.75 -3.50
C GLN A 104 -14.99 9.54 -3.06
N ALA A 105 -14.65 9.55 -1.76
CA ALA A 105 -13.46 10.22 -1.27
C ALA A 105 -12.17 9.64 -1.89
N LEU A 106 -12.08 8.30 -1.94
CA LEU A 106 -10.96 7.59 -2.59
C LEU A 106 -10.91 7.88 -4.10
N ALA A 107 -12.05 7.84 -4.78
CA ALA A 107 -12.13 8.12 -6.21
C ALA A 107 -11.67 9.55 -6.53
N ARG A 108 -12.13 10.55 -5.77
CA ARG A 108 -11.66 11.95 -5.90
C ARG A 108 -10.18 12.08 -5.63
N TRP A 109 -9.68 11.33 -4.63
CA TRP A 109 -8.26 11.35 -4.28
C TRP A 109 -7.41 10.73 -5.40
N LEU A 110 -7.81 9.60 -5.99
CA LEU A 110 -7.12 8.95 -7.11
C LEU A 110 -7.21 9.75 -8.42
N ALA A 111 -8.34 10.41 -8.69
CA ALA A 111 -8.48 11.27 -9.87
C ALA A 111 -7.49 12.45 -9.87
N ALA A 112 -6.93 12.83 -8.72
CA ALA A 112 -5.86 13.81 -8.67
C ALA A 112 -4.50 13.17 -9.04
N ARG A 113 -3.93 13.55 -10.19
CA ARG A 113 -2.65 13.02 -10.70
C ARG A 113 -1.53 12.97 -9.66
N ARG A 114 -1.39 14.01 -8.82
CA ARG A 114 -0.38 14.07 -7.74
C ARG A 114 -0.48 12.87 -6.78
N ASN A 115 -1.70 12.52 -6.40
CA ASN A 115 -1.95 11.43 -5.45
C ASN A 115 -1.71 10.07 -6.11
N SER A 116 -2.17 9.91 -7.36
CA SER A 116 -1.90 8.71 -8.16
C SER A 116 -0.40 8.49 -8.40
N LEU A 117 0.38 9.56 -8.60
CA LEU A 117 1.85 9.48 -8.65
C LEU A 117 2.45 9.05 -7.30
N ALA A 118 1.91 9.54 -6.18
CA ALA A 118 2.37 9.11 -4.85
C ALA A 118 2.10 7.60 -4.62
N VAL A 119 0.93 7.10 -5.02
CA VAL A 119 0.64 5.65 -4.99
C VAL A 119 1.55 4.90 -5.94
N ALA A 120 1.73 5.38 -7.16
CA ALA A 120 2.60 4.75 -8.15
C ALA A 120 4.05 4.65 -7.65
N SER A 121 4.55 5.70 -6.98
CA SER A 121 5.87 5.67 -6.36
C SER A 121 5.94 4.67 -5.20
N ALA A 122 4.96 4.69 -4.29
CA ALA A 122 4.93 3.75 -3.18
C ALA A 122 4.89 2.29 -3.68
N VAL A 123 4.06 1.98 -4.67
CA VAL A 123 3.98 0.65 -5.31
C VAL A 123 5.31 0.31 -5.99
N ALA A 124 5.88 1.25 -6.75
CA ALA A 124 7.16 1.08 -7.41
C ALA A 124 8.29 0.72 -6.44
N ASP A 125 8.32 1.31 -5.24
CA ASP A 125 9.36 1.03 -4.25
C ASP A 125 9.30 -0.43 -3.74
N PHE A 126 8.13 -1.07 -3.77
CA PHE A 126 7.96 -2.48 -3.41
C PHE A 126 8.28 -3.45 -4.55
N VAL A 127 8.18 -3.03 -5.81
CA VAL A 127 8.37 -3.91 -6.99
C VAL A 127 9.76 -4.56 -7.00
N PRO A 128 10.88 -3.83 -6.80
CA PRO A 128 12.21 -4.45 -6.74
C PRO A 128 12.34 -5.52 -5.66
N VAL A 129 11.73 -5.30 -4.48
CA VAL A 129 11.74 -6.26 -3.37
C VAL A 129 11.02 -7.54 -3.79
N MET A 130 9.83 -7.42 -4.37
CA MET A 130 9.08 -8.57 -4.90
C MET A 130 9.84 -9.31 -6.00
N LEU A 131 10.39 -8.58 -6.98
CA LEU A 131 11.17 -9.17 -8.07
C LEU A 131 12.45 -9.86 -7.57
N SER A 132 13.05 -9.36 -6.49
CA SER A 132 14.24 -9.95 -5.87
C SER A 132 13.97 -11.19 -5.03
N GLY A 133 12.75 -11.31 -4.49
CA GLY A 133 12.35 -12.44 -3.65
C GLY A 133 11.95 -13.69 -4.44
N LEU A 134 11.70 -13.56 -5.75
CA LEU A 134 11.33 -14.67 -6.61
C LEU A 134 12.52 -15.63 -6.82
N LYS A 135 12.30 -16.91 -6.53
CA LYS A 135 13.31 -17.95 -6.70
C LYS A 135 13.39 -18.40 -8.16
N ASP A 136 14.55 -18.90 -8.58
CA ASP A 136 14.77 -19.47 -9.92
C ASP A 136 13.69 -20.49 -10.33
N GLU A 137 13.24 -21.31 -9.38
CA GLU A 137 12.19 -22.31 -9.61
C GLU A 137 10.81 -21.70 -9.88
N GLU A 138 10.47 -20.60 -9.21
CA GLU A 138 9.20 -19.89 -9.43
C GLU A 138 9.19 -19.21 -10.80
N ILE A 139 10.33 -18.62 -11.18
CA ILE A 139 10.53 -18.02 -12.51
C ILE A 139 10.42 -19.09 -13.59
N ARG A 140 11.08 -20.23 -13.40
CA ARG A 140 10.99 -21.38 -14.32
C ARG A 140 9.54 -21.84 -14.48
N GLN A 141 8.83 -22.05 -13.38
CA GLN A 141 7.42 -22.45 -13.41
C GLN A 141 6.53 -21.42 -14.11
N PHE A 142 6.80 -20.12 -13.94
CA PHE A 142 6.09 -19.06 -14.66
C PHE A 142 6.32 -19.16 -16.18
N PHE A 143 7.58 -19.34 -16.61
CA PHE A 143 7.94 -19.51 -18.02
C PHE A 143 7.29 -20.76 -18.62
N ASP A 144 7.28 -21.88 -17.90
CA ASP A 144 6.76 -23.15 -18.40
C ASP A 144 5.23 -23.21 -18.40
N ARG A 145 4.57 -22.68 -17.36
CA ARG A 145 3.11 -22.77 -17.19
C ARG A 145 2.33 -21.62 -17.79
N THR A 146 2.94 -20.44 -17.88
CA THR A 146 2.22 -19.22 -18.32
C THR A 146 2.73 -18.73 -19.66
N LEU A 147 4.04 -18.53 -19.80
CA LEU A 147 4.60 -17.91 -21.00
C LEU A 147 4.67 -18.89 -22.19
N THR A 148 5.17 -20.10 -21.97
CA THR A 148 5.34 -21.12 -23.02
C THR A 148 4.01 -21.45 -23.73
N PRO A 149 2.90 -21.74 -23.02
CA PRO A 149 1.63 -22.05 -23.67
C PRO A 149 1.09 -20.86 -24.47
N GLN A 150 1.23 -19.65 -23.96
CA GLN A 150 0.82 -18.44 -24.68
C GLN A 150 1.65 -18.23 -25.95
N LEU A 151 2.98 -18.39 -25.87
CA LEU A 151 3.84 -18.34 -27.05
C LEU A 151 3.42 -19.39 -28.08
N LEU A 152 3.27 -20.66 -27.68
CA LEU A 152 2.90 -21.76 -28.57
C LEU A 152 1.49 -21.64 -29.17
N SER A 153 0.62 -20.80 -28.59
CA SER A 153 -0.70 -20.47 -29.14
C SER A 153 -0.63 -19.45 -30.28
N LEU A 154 0.49 -18.72 -30.42
CA LEU A 154 0.66 -17.73 -31.47
C LEU A 154 0.78 -18.40 -32.83
N ASN A 155 -0.02 -17.91 -33.79
CA ASN A 155 0.12 -18.30 -35.19
C ASN A 155 1.24 -17.49 -35.85
N VAL A 156 2.47 -17.96 -35.70
CA VAL A 156 3.68 -17.31 -36.25
C VAL A 156 3.58 -17.12 -37.76
N SER A 157 2.98 -18.07 -38.47
CA SER A 157 2.80 -18.01 -39.92
C SER A 157 1.91 -16.83 -40.32
N ARG A 158 0.81 -16.61 -39.59
CA ARG A 158 -0.06 -15.45 -39.80
C ARG A 158 0.61 -14.13 -39.45
N ILE A 159 1.41 -14.08 -38.38
CA ILE A 159 2.19 -12.90 -38.02
C ILE A 159 3.19 -12.57 -39.12
N ALA A 160 3.94 -13.57 -39.61
CA ALA A 160 4.87 -13.41 -40.71
C ALA A 160 4.17 -12.95 -42.00
N GLY A 161 2.99 -13.51 -42.31
CA GLY A 161 2.15 -13.07 -43.42
C GLY A 161 1.71 -11.61 -43.30
N ASN A 162 1.23 -11.19 -42.12
CA ASN A 162 0.84 -9.80 -41.87
C ASN A 162 2.02 -8.82 -42.01
N VAL A 163 3.18 -9.18 -41.46
CA VAL A 163 4.40 -8.35 -41.60
C VAL A 163 4.83 -8.27 -43.06
N LEU A 164 4.83 -9.38 -43.78
CA LEU A 164 5.19 -9.42 -45.19
C LEU A 164 4.18 -8.64 -46.05
N ALA A 165 2.89 -8.70 -45.73
CA ALA A 165 1.83 -7.90 -46.35
C ALA A 165 2.05 -6.40 -46.14
N MET A 166 2.34 -5.99 -44.89
CA MET A 166 2.66 -4.59 -44.57
C MET A 166 3.93 -4.10 -45.29
N LEU A 167 4.92 -4.98 -45.51
CA LEU A 167 6.14 -4.67 -46.24
C LEU A 167 5.96 -4.67 -47.77
N THR A 168 4.92 -5.31 -48.29
CA THR A 168 4.58 -5.31 -49.72
C THR A 168 3.56 -4.23 -50.09
N GLU A 169 2.92 -3.64 -49.08
CA GLU A 169 2.04 -2.49 -49.24
C GLU A 169 2.78 -1.30 -49.87
N GLY A 170 2.26 -0.80 -50.99
CA GLY A 170 2.91 0.27 -51.77
C GLY A 170 4.17 -0.16 -52.52
N GLU A 171 4.29 -1.45 -52.88
CA GLU A 171 5.37 -2.01 -53.71
C GLU A 171 6.79 -1.86 -53.14
N ARG A 172 6.93 -1.69 -51.81
CA ARG A 172 8.25 -1.52 -51.17
C ARG A 172 9.17 -2.74 -51.33
N HIS A 173 8.61 -3.92 -51.55
CA HIS A 173 9.37 -5.14 -51.86
C HIS A 173 10.09 -5.07 -53.21
N GLN A 174 9.66 -4.24 -54.15
CA GLN A 174 10.36 -4.00 -55.42
C GLN A 174 11.71 -3.30 -55.19
N VAL A 175 11.79 -2.37 -54.21
CA VAL A 175 13.06 -1.73 -53.85
C VAL A 175 14.05 -2.74 -53.26
N LEU A 176 13.55 -3.74 -52.51
CA LEU A 176 14.38 -4.83 -52.02
C LEU A 176 14.81 -5.76 -53.15
N LEU A 177 13.93 -6.04 -54.11
CA LEU A 177 14.24 -6.80 -55.32
C LEU A 177 15.35 -6.12 -56.12
N ASP A 178 15.29 -4.80 -56.34
CA ASP A 178 16.33 -4.05 -57.06
C ASP A 178 17.70 -4.21 -56.40
N ARG A 179 17.76 -4.05 -55.08
CA ARG A 179 19.00 -4.25 -54.32
C ARG A 179 19.49 -5.69 -54.39
N ALA A 180 18.59 -6.66 -54.36
CA ALA A 180 18.93 -8.08 -54.48
C ALA A 180 19.49 -8.41 -55.87
N LEU A 181 18.86 -7.92 -56.95
CA LEU A 181 19.32 -8.10 -58.32
C LEU A 181 20.70 -7.47 -58.53
N GLN A 182 20.92 -6.24 -58.05
CA GLN A 182 22.24 -5.57 -58.10
C GLN A 182 23.30 -6.27 -57.25
N ALA A 183 22.93 -6.82 -56.08
CA ALA A 183 23.86 -7.61 -55.26
C ALA A 183 24.22 -8.93 -55.94
N LEU A 184 23.23 -9.59 -56.55
CA LEU A 184 23.40 -10.83 -57.30
C LEU A 184 24.30 -10.62 -58.52
N GLU A 185 24.08 -9.55 -59.28
CA GLU A 185 24.93 -9.16 -60.41
C GLU A 185 26.39 -8.97 -59.95
N ARG A 186 26.62 -8.16 -58.91
CA ARG A 186 27.97 -7.94 -58.35
C ARG A 186 28.62 -9.24 -57.88
N TRP A 187 27.85 -10.13 -57.25
CA TRP A 187 28.34 -11.43 -56.80
C TRP A 187 28.75 -12.32 -57.99
N LEU A 188 27.92 -12.37 -59.05
CA LEU A 188 28.20 -13.13 -60.28
C LEU A 188 29.47 -12.64 -60.99
N VAL A 189 29.71 -11.33 -61.00
CA VAL A 189 30.95 -10.75 -61.55
C VAL A 189 32.15 -11.07 -60.66
N ALA A 190 32.03 -10.86 -59.33
CA ALA A 190 33.13 -11.05 -58.40
C ALA A 190 33.56 -12.52 -58.19
N LYS A 191 32.63 -13.48 -58.39
CA LYS A 191 32.86 -14.91 -58.16
C LYS A 191 33.02 -15.72 -59.45
N GLN A 192 33.37 -15.08 -60.56
CA GLN A 192 33.56 -15.75 -61.86
C GLN A 192 34.41 -17.02 -61.76
N GLY A 193 35.59 -16.95 -61.11
CA GLY A 193 36.47 -18.11 -60.96
C GLY A 193 35.88 -19.26 -60.14
N LEU A 194 34.98 -18.98 -59.19
CA LEU A 194 34.28 -20.01 -58.43
C LEU A 194 33.24 -20.74 -59.28
N ILE A 195 32.52 -20.00 -60.12
CA ILE A 195 31.48 -20.55 -61.01
C ILE A 195 32.13 -21.42 -62.10
N GLU A 196 33.22 -20.94 -62.70
CA GLU A 196 34.01 -21.72 -63.67
C GLU A 196 34.57 -23.01 -63.05
N ALA A 197 35.11 -22.93 -61.82
CA ALA A 197 35.62 -24.10 -61.11
C ALA A 197 34.52 -25.12 -60.82
N LYS A 198 33.35 -24.69 -60.34
CA LYS A 198 32.20 -25.57 -60.06
C LYS A 198 31.60 -26.19 -61.31
N PHE A 199 31.53 -25.44 -62.40
CA PHE A 199 31.06 -25.96 -63.69
C PHE A 199 32.04 -27.00 -64.25
N SER A 200 33.35 -26.72 -64.20
CA SER A 200 34.39 -27.67 -64.64
C SER A 200 34.42 -28.95 -63.79
N GLU A 201 34.08 -28.86 -62.51
CA GLU A 201 33.94 -30.02 -61.61
C GLU A 201 32.74 -30.90 -61.99
N ALA A 202 31.62 -30.28 -62.43
CA ALA A 202 30.42 -30.98 -62.86
C ALA A 202 30.51 -31.51 -64.31
N SER A 203 31.21 -30.80 -65.19
CA SER A 203 31.36 -31.13 -66.62
C SER A 203 32.60 -32.00 -66.84
N ARG A 204 32.44 -33.32 -66.64
CA ARG A 204 33.56 -34.28 -66.67
C ARG A 204 34.14 -34.55 -68.06
N TYR A 205 33.50 -34.08 -69.13
CA TYR A 205 33.77 -34.48 -70.52
C TYR A 205 34.02 -33.33 -71.51
N THR A 206 34.07 -32.08 -71.05
CA THR A 206 34.21 -30.91 -71.93
C THR A 206 35.64 -30.33 -71.85
N PRO A 207 36.23 -29.87 -72.97
CA PRO A 207 37.53 -29.22 -72.94
C PRO A 207 37.49 -27.90 -72.14
N ARG A 208 38.51 -27.62 -71.31
CA ARG A 208 38.56 -26.42 -70.44
C ARG A 208 38.30 -25.09 -71.16
N GLY A 209 38.75 -24.95 -72.42
CA GLY A 209 38.52 -23.74 -73.22
C GLY A 209 37.05 -23.57 -73.65
N LEU A 210 36.33 -24.67 -73.85
CA LEU A 210 34.89 -24.68 -74.11
C LEU A 210 34.10 -24.39 -72.83
N ASP A 211 34.53 -24.91 -71.67
CA ASP A 211 33.89 -24.63 -70.39
C ASP A 211 33.93 -23.15 -70.02
N SER A 212 35.11 -22.52 -70.07
CA SER A 212 35.25 -21.08 -69.81
C SER A 212 34.43 -20.23 -70.80
N TYR A 213 34.35 -20.64 -72.08
CA TYR A 213 33.53 -19.95 -73.07
C TYR A 213 32.03 -20.05 -72.76
N VAL A 214 31.53 -21.25 -72.44
CA VAL A 214 30.12 -21.48 -72.10
C VAL A 214 29.74 -20.76 -70.82
N VAL A 215 30.55 -20.86 -69.77
CA VAL A 215 30.30 -20.17 -68.49
C VAL A 215 30.30 -18.66 -68.68
N ASN A 216 31.24 -18.10 -69.45
CA ASN A 216 31.28 -16.66 -69.68
C ASN A 216 30.09 -16.18 -70.52
N LYS A 217 29.67 -16.92 -71.55
CA LYS A 217 28.47 -16.61 -72.34
C LYS A 217 27.19 -16.71 -71.52
N PHE A 218 27.06 -17.75 -70.69
CA PHE A 218 25.92 -17.95 -69.80
C PHE A 218 25.84 -16.84 -68.75
N ARG A 219 26.97 -16.50 -68.12
CA ARG A 219 27.08 -15.38 -67.18
C ARG A 219 26.71 -14.06 -67.83
N GLN A 220 27.24 -13.76 -69.03
CA GLN A 220 26.87 -12.55 -69.77
C GLN A 220 25.37 -12.51 -70.03
N GLY A 221 24.76 -13.63 -70.46
CA GLY A 221 23.32 -13.75 -70.63
C GLY A 221 22.53 -13.47 -69.34
N ILE A 222 22.97 -14.02 -68.19
CA ILE A 222 22.34 -13.76 -66.88
C ILE A 222 22.49 -12.28 -66.48
N VAL A 223 23.68 -11.70 -66.63
CA VAL A 223 23.92 -10.29 -66.28
C VAL A 223 23.08 -9.36 -67.15
N THR A 224 22.99 -9.65 -68.46
CA THR A 224 22.11 -8.91 -69.37
C THR A 224 20.65 -9.02 -68.96
N LEU A 225 20.17 -10.24 -68.66
CA LEU A 225 18.80 -10.46 -68.18
C LEU A 225 18.55 -9.73 -66.84
N LEU A 226 19.50 -9.74 -65.90
CA LEU A 226 19.38 -8.99 -64.65
C LEU A 226 19.27 -7.48 -64.90
N HIS A 227 20.06 -6.92 -65.82
CA HIS A 227 19.97 -5.52 -66.22
C HIS A 227 18.60 -5.20 -66.85
N GLU A 228 18.11 -6.05 -67.77
CA GLU A 228 16.79 -5.89 -68.40
C GLU A 228 15.65 -5.90 -67.37
N VAL A 229 15.75 -6.75 -66.36
CA VAL A 229 14.79 -6.80 -65.24
C VAL A 229 14.89 -5.53 -64.38
N VAL A 230 16.09 -5.05 -64.09
CA VAL A 230 16.30 -3.82 -63.29
C VAL A 230 15.72 -2.60 -64.02
N GLU A 231 16.02 -2.44 -65.30
CA GLU A 231 15.63 -1.28 -66.12
C GLU A 231 14.14 -1.24 -66.48
N ASN A 232 13.47 -2.40 -66.57
CA ASN A 232 12.06 -2.48 -66.94
C ASN A 232 11.17 -2.88 -65.73
N PRO A 233 10.46 -1.91 -65.12
CA PRO A 233 9.54 -2.18 -64.01
C PRO A 233 8.39 -3.15 -64.37
N ARG A 234 8.06 -3.29 -65.66
CA ARG A 234 7.00 -4.19 -66.14
C ARG A 234 7.50 -5.54 -66.64
N HIS A 235 8.78 -5.87 -66.40
CA HIS A 235 9.38 -7.12 -66.83
C HIS A 235 8.60 -8.34 -66.28
N GLU A 236 8.46 -9.39 -67.09
CA GLU A 236 7.69 -10.61 -66.74
C GLU A 236 8.16 -11.24 -65.42
N LEU A 237 9.48 -11.37 -65.24
CA LEU A 237 10.09 -11.87 -63.99
C LEU A 237 9.73 -11.05 -62.74
N ARG A 238 9.52 -9.72 -62.85
CA ARG A 238 9.06 -8.92 -61.70
C ARG A 238 7.63 -9.24 -61.35
N GLN A 239 6.77 -9.40 -62.36
CA GLN A 239 5.36 -9.77 -62.16
C GLN A 239 5.24 -11.18 -61.56
N GLN A 240 6.07 -12.12 -62.02
CA GLN A 240 6.14 -13.46 -61.45
C GLN A 240 6.62 -13.43 -59.98
N PHE A 241 7.61 -12.59 -59.67
CA PHE A 241 8.04 -12.37 -58.28
C PHE A 241 6.91 -11.79 -57.42
N ASP A 242 6.20 -10.78 -57.91
CA ASP A 242 5.05 -10.20 -57.20
C ASP A 242 3.95 -11.21 -56.95
N GLN A 243 3.65 -12.04 -57.94
CA GLN A 243 2.68 -13.10 -57.79
C GLN A 243 3.15 -14.13 -56.76
N ALA A 244 4.39 -14.58 -56.84
CA ALA A 244 4.96 -15.53 -55.88
C ALA A 244 4.97 -14.99 -54.43
N VAL A 245 5.25 -13.69 -54.24
CA VAL A 245 5.19 -13.06 -52.91
C VAL A 245 3.75 -12.97 -52.41
N ARG A 246 2.79 -12.62 -53.28
CA ARG A 246 1.36 -12.58 -52.92
C ARG A 246 0.83 -13.97 -52.56
N ASP A 247 1.19 -14.98 -53.33
CA ASP A 247 0.84 -16.37 -53.07
C ASP A 247 1.46 -16.85 -51.76
N LEU A 248 2.72 -16.50 -51.50
CA LEU A 248 3.39 -16.81 -50.22
C LEU A 248 2.69 -16.13 -49.03
N ILE A 249 2.27 -14.87 -49.14
CA ILE A 249 1.51 -14.17 -48.09
C ILE A 249 0.19 -14.91 -47.86
N HIS A 250 -0.53 -15.24 -48.93
CA HIS A 250 -1.79 -15.97 -48.85
C HIS A 250 -1.60 -17.33 -48.16
N ASP A 251 -0.57 -18.08 -48.54
CA ASP A 251 -0.26 -19.39 -47.98
C ASP A 251 0.19 -19.29 -46.51
N LEU A 252 1.00 -18.29 -46.15
CA LEU A 252 1.39 -18.04 -44.75
C LEU A 252 0.18 -17.75 -43.85
N MET A 253 -0.84 -17.11 -44.39
CA MET A 253 -2.05 -16.75 -43.65
C MET A 253 -3.07 -17.88 -43.58
N ASN A 254 -3.21 -18.67 -44.66
CA ASN A 254 -4.34 -19.58 -44.84
C ASN A 254 -3.96 -21.07 -44.90
N SER A 255 -2.71 -21.41 -45.22
CA SER A 255 -2.29 -22.80 -45.40
C SER A 255 -1.95 -23.49 -44.07
N GLU A 256 -2.50 -24.68 -43.91
CA GLU A 256 -2.20 -25.57 -42.79
C GLU A 256 -0.73 -26.00 -42.76
N GLU A 257 -0.11 -26.20 -43.94
CA GLU A 257 1.30 -26.61 -44.04
C GLU A 257 2.23 -25.55 -43.45
N TYR A 258 2.04 -24.27 -43.82
CA TYR A 258 2.83 -23.18 -43.29
C TYR A 258 2.56 -22.94 -41.82
N ARG A 259 1.32 -23.15 -41.35
CA ARG A 259 0.99 -23.12 -39.92
C ARG A 259 1.80 -24.16 -39.13
N GLN A 260 1.90 -25.39 -39.64
CA GLN A 260 2.69 -26.46 -39.02
C GLN A 260 4.19 -26.14 -39.04
N LYS A 261 4.73 -25.62 -40.16
CA LYS A 261 6.13 -25.17 -40.25
C LYS A 261 6.45 -24.05 -39.26
N GLY A 262 5.59 -23.04 -39.17
CA GLY A 262 5.73 -21.94 -38.22
C GLY A 262 5.68 -22.42 -36.77
N GLN A 263 4.76 -23.34 -36.45
CA GLN A 263 4.66 -23.92 -35.11
C GLN A 263 5.83 -24.86 -34.78
N ALA A 264 6.42 -25.54 -35.76
CA ALA A 264 7.63 -26.32 -35.58
C ALA A 264 8.86 -25.43 -35.32
N LEU A 265 9.00 -24.31 -36.05
CA LEU A 265 10.05 -23.32 -35.79
C LEU A 265 9.91 -22.71 -34.40
N LEU A 266 8.69 -22.34 -34.01
CA LEU A 266 8.43 -21.79 -32.70
C LEU A 266 8.74 -22.79 -31.59
N ARG A 267 8.38 -24.07 -31.75
CA ARG A 267 8.73 -25.13 -30.79
C ARG A 267 10.24 -25.25 -30.61
N LYS A 268 11.01 -25.30 -31.70
CA LYS A 268 12.47 -25.33 -31.62
C LYS A 268 13.05 -24.10 -30.90
N LEU A 269 12.47 -22.93 -31.14
CA LEU A 269 12.90 -21.70 -30.48
C LEU A 269 12.59 -21.74 -28.99
N VAL A 270 11.38 -22.16 -28.60
CA VAL A 270 10.97 -22.33 -27.20
C VAL A 270 11.83 -23.38 -26.49
N GLU A 271 12.12 -24.52 -27.12
CA GLU A 271 13.04 -25.53 -26.59
C GLU A 271 14.43 -24.94 -26.29
N HIS A 272 14.93 -24.08 -27.17
CA HIS A 272 16.19 -23.38 -26.95
C HIS A 272 16.10 -22.35 -25.81
N LEU A 273 14.98 -21.63 -25.70
CA LEU A 273 14.71 -20.68 -24.61
C LEU A 273 14.54 -21.36 -23.24
N GLN A 274 14.04 -22.59 -23.22
CA GLN A 274 13.86 -23.41 -22.01
C GLN A 274 15.16 -24.04 -21.52
N ALA A 275 16.27 -23.91 -22.25
CA ALA A 275 17.57 -24.31 -21.76
C ALA A 275 17.88 -23.58 -20.44
N GLU A 276 18.38 -24.30 -19.42
CA GLU A 276 18.42 -23.87 -18.01
C GLU A 276 19.12 -22.52 -17.71
N LYS A 277 19.88 -21.99 -18.67
CA LYS A 277 20.60 -20.73 -18.53
C LYS A 277 19.87 -19.54 -19.14
N PHE A 278 18.95 -19.75 -20.08
CA PHE A 278 18.41 -18.66 -20.89
C PHE A 278 17.29 -17.89 -20.19
N TYR A 279 16.35 -18.56 -19.53
CA TYR A 279 15.29 -17.87 -18.77
C TYR A 279 15.85 -17.00 -17.65
N ARG A 280 16.95 -17.42 -17.00
CA ARG A 280 17.64 -16.62 -15.97
C ARG A 280 18.21 -15.32 -16.54
N LEU A 281 18.91 -15.40 -17.68
CA LEU A 281 19.44 -14.22 -18.35
C LEU A 281 18.34 -13.26 -18.79
N LEU A 282 17.23 -13.78 -19.32
CA LEU A 282 16.07 -12.97 -19.68
C LEU A 282 15.44 -12.31 -18.46
N TRP A 283 15.25 -13.07 -17.38
CA TRP A 283 14.68 -12.57 -16.14
C TRP A 283 15.55 -11.47 -15.52
N ASP A 284 16.86 -11.69 -15.45
CA ASP A 284 17.82 -10.71 -14.93
C ASP A 284 17.87 -9.44 -15.79
N ASP A 285 17.72 -9.55 -17.11
CA ASP A 285 17.62 -8.38 -18.00
C ASP A 285 16.31 -7.60 -17.76
N VAL A 286 15.17 -8.29 -17.67
CA VAL A 286 13.88 -7.66 -17.36
C VAL A 286 13.93 -6.98 -15.99
N ARG A 287 14.42 -7.68 -14.96
CA ARG A 287 14.57 -7.13 -13.62
C ARG A 287 15.43 -5.87 -13.61
N ARG A 288 16.60 -5.90 -14.27
CA ARG A 288 17.49 -4.72 -14.35
C ARG A 288 16.82 -3.55 -15.06
N ARG A 289 16.09 -3.78 -16.16
CA ARG A 289 15.38 -2.71 -16.88
C ARG A 289 14.25 -2.11 -16.06
N VAL A 290 13.45 -2.95 -15.40
CA VAL A 290 12.37 -2.48 -14.52
C VAL A 290 12.96 -1.67 -13.38
N GLN A 291 14.00 -2.17 -12.72
CA GLN A 291 14.66 -1.45 -11.64
C GLN A 291 15.23 -0.10 -12.10
N ALA A 292 15.93 -0.08 -13.24
CA ALA A 292 16.48 1.16 -13.79
C ALA A 292 15.40 2.19 -14.16
N ASP A 293 14.26 1.76 -14.71
CA ASP A 293 13.13 2.67 -14.97
C ASP A 293 12.55 3.21 -13.66
N LEU A 294 12.34 2.37 -12.66
CA LEU A 294 11.74 2.77 -11.37
C LEU A 294 12.64 3.72 -10.56
N GLU A 295 13.96 3.59 -10.66
CA GLU A 295 14.94 4.47 -10.03
C GLU A 295 15.09 5.81 -10.76
N SER A 296 14.64 5.90 -12.02
CA SER A 296 14.73 7.14 -12.80
C SER A 296 13.73 8.20 -12.33
N GLU A 297 14.12 9.48 -12.42
CA GLU A 297 13.23 10.61 -12.12
C GLU A 297 12.01 10.66 -13.06
N SER A 298 12.16 10.18 -14.29
CA SER A 298 11.12 10.13 -15.32
C SER A 298 10.70 8.69 -15.65
N SER A 299 10.37 7.91 -14.61
CA SER A 299 9.93 6.51 -14.76
C SER A 299 8.66 6.40 -15.61
N LEU A 300 8.74 5.67 -16.72
CA LEU A 300 7.57 5.39 -17.55
C LEU A 300 6.58 4.48 -16.81
N ILE A 301 7.07 3.53 -16.01
CA ILE A 301 6.21 2.63 -15.24
C ILE A 301 5.39 3.42 -14.22
N LYS A 302 6.01 4.34 -13.46
CA LYS A 302 5.29 5.20 -12.50
C LYS A 302 4.25 6.06 -13.20
N GLU A 303 4.56 6.65 -14.34
CA GLU A 303 3.62 7.46 -15.13
C GLU A 303 2.44 6.63 -15.67
N HIS A 304 2.67 5.41 -16.19
CA HIS A 304 1.59 4.55 -16.66
C HIS A 304 0.69 4.08 -15.51
N ILE A 305 1.26 3.71 -14.35
CA ILE A 305 0.48 3.34 -13.17
C ILE A 305 -0.33 4.54 -12.69
N ALA A 306 0.28 5.73 -12.59
CA ALA A 306 -0.42 6.93 -12.15
C ALA A 306 -1.54 7.32 -13.12
N SER A 307 -1.32 7.20 -14.43
CA SER A 307 -2.34 7.43 -15.44
C SER A 307 -3.50 6.44 -15.31
N ALA A 308 -3.20 5.15 -15.19
CA ALA A 308 -4.22 4.12 -14.99
C ALA A 308 -5.05 4.34 -13.71
N LEU A 309 -4.40 4.72 -12.61
CA LEU A 309 -5.07 5.06 -11.34
C LEU A 309 -5.93 6.32 -11.45
N THR A 310 -5.48 7.32 -12.22
CA THR A 310 -6.23 8.54 -12.48
C THR A 310 -7.51 8.22 -13.27
N VAL A 311 -7.39 7.48 -14.37
CA VAL A 311 -8.52 7.02 -15.18
C VAL A 311 -9.48 6.16 -14.36
N LEU A 312 -8.95 5.28 -13.50
CA LEU A 312 -9.77 4.48 -12.58
C LEU A 312 -10.53 5.38 -11.59
N GLY A 313 -9.88 6.39 -11.03
CA GLY A 313 -10.50 7.36 -10.13
C GLY A 313 -11.63 8.14 -10.80
N GLU A 314 -11.41 8.60 -12.03
CA GLU A 314 -12.42 9.30 -12.86
C GLU A 314 -13.61 8.39 -13.17
N ALA A 315 -13.35 7.16 -13.65
CA ALA A 315 -14.41 6.19 -13.93
C ALA A 315 -15.24 5.85 -12.67
N LEU A 316 -14.61 5.74 -11.50
CA LEU A 316 -15.30 5.55 -10.23
C LEU A 316 -16.15 6.76 -9.84
N LEU A 317 -15.81 7.99 -10.25
CA LEU A 317 -16.62 9.18 -9.98
C LEU A 317 -17.87 9.26 -10.86
N GLU A 318 -17.84 8.67 -12.06
CA GLU A 318 -18.98 8.61 -12.96
C GLU A 318 -19.99 7.53 -12.54
N GLU A 319 -19.50 6.34 -12.17
CA GLU A 319 -20.35 5.17 -11.91
C GLU A 319 -20.80 5.04 -10.44
N ALA A 320 -21.97 5.59 -10.11
CA ALA A 320 -22.53 5.54 -8.75
C ALA A 320 -22.78 4.10 -8.24
N GLY A 321 -23.19 3.18 -9.11
CA GLY A 321 -23.45 1.79 -8.74
C GLY A 321 -22.19 1.05 -8.30
N VAL A 322 -21.04 1.33 -8.94
CA VAL A 322 -19.75 0.74 -8.55
C VAL A 322 -19.30 1.29 -7.20
N ARG A 323 -19.45 2.60 -6.97
CA ARG A 323 -19.11 3.21 -5.66
C ARG A 323 -19.91 2.62 -4.51
N GLN A 324 -21.22 2.42 -4.70
CA GLN A 324 -22.05 1.84 -3.64
C GLN A 324 -21.58 0.43 -3.28
N LYS A 325 -21.32 -0.43 -4.28
CA LYS A 325 -20.75 -1.77 -4.05
C LYS A 325 -19.40 -1.72 -3.35
N LEU A 326 -18.54 -0.77 -3.73
CA LEU A 326 -17.23 -0.59 -3.12
C LEU A 326 -17.35 -0.15 -1.65
N ASN A 327 -18.28 0.74 -1.33
CA ASN A 327 -18.59 1.13 0.05
C ASN A 327 -19.11 -0.04 0.89
N GLU A 328 -20.02 -0.84 0.35
CA GLU A 328 -20.54 -2.03 1.04
C GLU A 328 -19.43 -3.05 1.30
N TRP A 329 -18.59 -3.31 0.30
CA TRP A 329 -17.42 -4.18 0.43
C TRP A 329 -16.42 -3.66 1.46
N TRP A 330 -16.15 -2.35 1.46
CA TRP A 330 -15.25 -1.70 2.42
C TRP A 330 -15.78 -1.78 3.85
N LEU A 331 -17.08 -1.59 4.05
CA LEU A 331 -17.73 -1.73 5.35
C LEU A 331 -17.66 -3.18 5.87
N ASP A 332 -17.86 -4.17 5.00
CA ASP A 332 -17.71 -5.59 5.35
C ASP A 332 -16.26 -5.95 5.71
N ALA A 333 -15.29 -5.43 4.94
CA ALA A 333 -13.86 -5.60 5.24
C ALA A 333 -13.50 -4.99 6.60
N ILE A 334 -13.94 -3.77 6.89
CA ILE A 334 -13.71 -3.12 8.19
C ILE A 334 -14.40 -3.89 9.30
N HIS A 335 -15.62 -4.39 9.10
CA HIS A 335 -16.31 -5.21 10.09
C HIS A 335 -15.45 -6.41 10.50
N LYS A 336 -14.91 -7.15 9.52
CA LYS A 336 -14.04 -8.31 9.75
C LYS A 336 -12.75 -7.94 10.48
N VAL A 337 -12.13 -6.82 10.11
CA VAL A 337 -10.93 -6.30 10.78
C VAL A 337 -11.25 -5.92 12.22
N VAL A 338 -12.31 -5.16 12.48
CA VAL A 338 -12.72 -4.75 13.83
C VAL A 338 -13.01 -5.97 14.71
N VAL A 339 -13.77 -6.94 14.22
CA VAL A 339 -14.05 -8.18 14.97
C VAL A 339 -12.75 -8.92 15.34
N ARG A 340 -11.78 -8.97 14.41
CA ARG A 340 -10.49 -9.64 14.62
C ARG A 340 -9.57 -8.88 15.58
N PHE A 341 -9.56 -7.56 15.51
CA PHE A 341 -8.57 -6.70 16.17
C PHE A 341 -9.08 -5.92 17.39
N ARG A 342 -10.38 -5.92 17.70
CA ARG A 342 -10.97 -5.15 18.83
C ARG A 342 -10.25 -5.40 20.16
N HIS A 343 -9.87 -6.66 20.41
CA HIS A 343 -9.21 -7.04 21.65
C HIS A 343 -7.76 -6.54 21.71
N GLN A 344 -7.06 -6.52 20.56
CA GLN A 344 -5.70 -5.96 20.50
C GLN A 344 -5.70 -4.43 20.67
N ILE A 345 -6.74 -3.73 20.21
CA ILE A 345 -6.89 -2.29 20.44
C ILE A 345 -7.14 -2.01 21.94
N SER A 346 -8.00 -2.81 22.58
CA SER A 346 -8.22 -2.74 24.04
C SER A 346 -6.94 -3.00 24.83
N GLY A 347 -6.17 -4.02 24.42
CA GLY A 347 -4.85 -4.33 24.98
C GLY A 347 -3.89 -3.15 24.86
N LEU A 348 -3.81 -2.51 23.69
CA LEU A 348 -2.97 -1.33 23.49
C LEU A 348 -3.35 -0.18 24.44
N ILE A 349 -4.64 0.11 24.63
CA ILE A 349 -5.09 1.14 25.57
C ILE A 349 -4.65 0.79 27.00
N THR A 350 -4.84 -0.47 27.38
CA THR A 350 -4.45 -0.98 28.71
C THR A 350 -2.95 -0.82 28.92
N ASP A 351 -2.13 -1.21 27.95
CA ASP A 351 -0.67 -1.12 28.00
C ASP A 351 -0.18 0.34 28.05
N VAL A 352 -0.81 1.22 27.28
CA VAL A 352 -0.51 2.66 27.31
C VAL A 352 -0.81 3.24 28.69
N VAL A 353 -1.98 2.96 29.28
CA VAL A 353 -2.32 3.43 30.64
C VAL A 353 -1.39 2.82 31.70
N LYS A 354 -0.99 1.56 31.55
CA LYS A 354 -0.01 0.91 32.43
C LYS A 354 1.38 1.54 32.32
N SER A 355 1.76 2.09 31.18
CA SER A 355 3.05 2.77 31.01
C SER A 355 3.12 4.19 31.57
N TRP A 356 1.98 4.83 31.87
CA TRP A 356 1.97 6.17 32.48
C TRP A 356 2.48 6.17 33.92
N ASP A 357 3.15 7.27 34.31
CA ASP A 357 3.53 7.49 35.70
C ASP A 357 2.30 7.69 36.59
N ALA A 358 2.24 6.96 37.70
CA ALA A 358 1.06 6.94 38.55
C ALA A 358 0.86 8.22 39.36
N GLU A 359 1.93 8.95 39.65
CA GLU A 359 1.83 10.24 40.34
C GLU A 359 1.38 11.34 39.38
N GLU A 360 1.86 11.33 38.14
CA GLU A 360 1.44 12.27 37.10
C GLU A 360 -0.04 12.11 36.76
N VAL A 361 -0.50 10.88 36.54
CA VAL A 361 -1.92 10.59 36.26
C VAL A 361 -2.80 11.00 37.43
N SER A 362 -2.41 10.64 38.65
CA SER A 362 -3.15 11.03 39.86
C SER A 362 -3.26 12.55 39.99
N ARG A 363 -2.17 13.28 39.71
CA ARG A 363 -2.14 14.75 39.74
C ARG A 363 -3.01 15.38 38.64
N ALA A 364 -3.01 14.82 37.44
CA ALA A 364 -3.85 15.28 36.34
C ALA A 364 -5.35 15.13 36.70
N VAL A 365 -5.74 13.97 37.23
CA VAL A 365 -7.12 13.73 37.68
C VAL A 365 -7.48 14.65 38.86
N GLU A 366 -6.58 14.84 39.82
CA GLU A 366 -6.77 15.76 40.95
C GLU A 366 -7.00 17.21 40.49
N LEU A 367 -6.31 17.66 39.44
CA LEU A 367 -6.47 19.00 38.88
C LEU A 367 -7.83 19.19 38.22
N GLU A 368 -8.30 18.19 37.46
CA GLU A 368 -9.58 18.25 36.75
C GLU A 368 -10.78 18.25 37.71
N ILE A 369 -10.74 17.41 38.76
CA ILE A 369 -11.84 17.26 39.73
C ILE A 369 -11.65 18.17 40.96
N GLY A 370 -10.53 18.90 41.04
CA GLY A 370 -10.10 19.66 42.22
C GLY A 370 -11.07 20.74 42.68
N ARG A 371 -11.92 21.27 41.78
CA ARG A 371 -12.97 22.23 42.13
C ARG A 371 -14.12 21.56 42.89
N ASP A 372 -14.57 20.41 42.43
CA ASP A 372 -15.70 19.70 43.02
C ASP A 372 -15.34 19.11 44.39
N LEU A 373 -14.08 18.65 44.54
CA LEU A 373 -13.53 18.20 45.83
C LEU A 373 -13.46 19.32 46.88
N GLN A 374 -13.28 20.59 46.47
CA GLN A 374 -13.30 21.72 47.40
C GLN A 374 -14.69 21.97 47.97
N TYR A 375 -15.74 21.83 47.16
CA TYR A 375 -17.12 21.96 47.63
C TYR A 375 -17.47 20.88 48.65
N ILE A 376 -16.97 19.65 48.47
CA ILE A 376 -17.12 18.58 49.46
C ILE A 376 -16.52 19.01 50.81
N ARG A 377 -15.29 19.53 50.83
CA ARG A 377 -14.62 19.98 52.07
C ARG A 377 -15.34 21.15 52.76
N ILE A 378 -15.84 22.12 52.00
CA ILE A 378 -16.60 23.25 52.56
C ILE A 378 -17.90 22.73 53.17
N ASN A 379 -18.61 21.86 52.46
CA ASN A 379 -19.84 21.25 52.94
C ASN A 379 -19.58 20.39 54.19
N GLY A 380 -18.52 19.60 54.25
CA GLY A 380 -18.17 18.81 55.42
C GLY A 380 -17.84 19.65 56.65
N THR A 381 -17.24 20.84 56.45
CA THR A 381 -17.01 21.80 57.54
C THR A 381 -18.33 22.36 58.09
N LEU A 382 -19.25 22.76 57.21
CA LEU A 382 -20.54 23.34 57.59
C LEU A 382 -21.49 22.31 58.21
N VAL A 383 -21.59 21.13 57.59
CA VAL A 383 -22.40 20.01 58.09
C VAL A 383 -21.81 19.50 59.40
N GLY A 384 -20.50 19.31 59.49
CA GLY A 384 -19.81 18.90 60.71
C GLY A 384 -20.08 19.85 61.87
N GLY A 385 -19.93 21.16 61.64
CA GLY A 385 -20.23 22.16 62.66
C GLY A 385 -21.70 22.16 63.09
N THR A 386 -22.62 22.07 62.14
CA THR A 386 -24.07 22.05 62.43
C THR A 386 -24.46 20.81 63.24
N VAL A 387 -23.94 19.64 62.88
CA VAL A 387 -24.15 18.40 63.64
C VAL A 387 -23.52 18.49 65.03
N GLY A 388 -22.33 19.07 65.16
CA GLY A 388 -21.70 19.31 66.45
C GLY A 388 -22.54 20.18 67.38
N LEU A 389 -23.15 21.25 66.85
CA LEU A 389 -24.09 22.09 67.60
C LEU A 389 -25.31 21.30 68.06
N LEU A 390 -25.90 20.49 67.18
CA LEU A 390 -27.09 19.68 67.52
C LEU A 390 -26.78 18.63 68.59
N LEU A 391 -25.61 17.97 68.49
CA LEU A 391 -25.17 17.01 69.51
C LEU A 391 -24.88 17.69 70.84
N HIS A 392 -24.23 18.87 70.80
CA HIS A 392 -23.98 19.66 72.00
C HIS A 392 -25.30 20.13 72.64
N ALA A 393 -26.29 20.53 71.84
CA ALA A 393 -27.62 20.88 72.33
C ALA A 393 -28.30 19.71 73.03
N GLY A 394 -28.25 18.52 72.42
CA GLY A 394 -28.79 17.31 73.01
C GLY A 394 -28.10 16.92 74.32
N MET A 395 -26.77 17.04 74.40
CA MET A 395 -26.02 16.76 75.62
C MET A 395 -26.27 17.80 76.72
N TYR A 396 -26.40 19.09 76.36
CA TYR A 396 -26.74 20.15 77.30
C TYR A 396 -28.14 19.96 77.91
N LEU A 397 -29.11 19.57 77.09
CA LEU A 397 -30.47 19.24 77.53
C LEU A 397 -30.57 17.94 78.34
N ALA A 398 -29.63 17.00 78.16
CA ALA A 398 -29.58 15.74 78.91
C ALA A 398 -28.75 15.84 80.22
N GLY A 399 -27.90 16.86 80.33
CA GLY A 399 -27.08 17.15 81.53
C GLY A 399 -27.66 18.23 82.45
N THR A 400 -28.82 18.78 82.11
CA THR A 400 -29.69 19.60 82.97
C THR A 400 -30.84 18.74 83.47
#